data_AF-A0A1A8CXR1-F1
#
_entry.id   AF-A0A1A8CXR1-F1
#
_cell.length_a   1.000
_cell.length_b   1.000
_cell.length_c   1.000
_cell.angle_alpha   90.00
_cell.angle_beta   90.00
_cell.angle_gamma   90.00
#
_symmetry.space_group_name_H-M   'P 1'
#
loop_
_entity.id
_entity.type
_entity.pdbx_description
1 polymer ?
#
loop_
_entity_poly.entity_id
_entity_poly.type
_entity_poly.pdbx_seq_one_letter_code
_entity_poly.pdbx_strand_id
1 'polypeptide(L)'
;DYWLSVLYKKLVGPEVLKIQAVSDMGQSKRVRMYLHCANKKSYSSGAVVLMSMNLNKKAARISVPALVSGSTVDAFVLQSDTVGEEGLHSRFVKLNGVVLKMVDEETLPDLKGVCLPPSKHLLLPAYSLAFFVFLDTQATAC
;
A
#
# COMPACT_ATOMS: atom_id res chain seq x y z
N ASP A 1 -9.04 13.77 -1.57
CA ASP A 1 -8.13 12.63 -1.77
C ASP A 1 -8.78 11.60 -2.71
N TYR A 2 -8.87 11.93 -4.01
CA TYR A 2 -9.60 11.13 -5.00
C TYR A 2 -8.81 9.88 -5.42
N TRP A 3 -7.52 10.03 -5.71
CA TRP A 3 -6.66 8.94 -6.16
C TRP A 3 -6.53 7.80 -5.15
N LEU A 4 -6.51 8.14 -3.85
CA LEU A 4 -6.58 7.15 -2.78
C LEU A 4 -7.83 6.28 -2.90
N SER A 5 -9.00 6.89 -3.10
CA SER A 5 -10.27 6.17 -3.23
C SER A 5 -10.31 5.28 -4.48
N VAL A 6 -9.76 5.75 -5.60
CA VAL A 6 -9.67 4.95 -6.84
C VAL A 6 -8.78 3.72 -6.63
N LEU A 7 -7.59 3.89 -6.03
CA LEU A 7 -6.71 2.76 -5.71
C LEU A 7 -7.35 1.79 -4.73
N TYR A 8 -7.99 2.29 -3.66
CA TYR A 8 -8.73 1.45 -2.72
C TYR A 8 -9.78 0.61 -3.44
N LYS A 9 -10.58 1.21 -4.32
CA LYS A 9 -11.61 0.50 -5.09
C LYS A 9 -11.00 -0.56 -6.03
N LYS A 10 -9.85 -0.28 -6.64
CA LYS A 10 -9.17 -1.19 -7.57
C LYS A 10 -8.51 -2.37 -6.83
N LEU A 11 -7.97 -2.15 -5.64
CA LEU A 11 -7.07 -3.10 -4.98
C LEU A 11 -7.71 -3.87 -3.82
N VAL A 12 -8.64 -3.26 -3.08
CA VAL A 12 -9.13 -3.79 -1.80
C VAL A 12 -10.45 -4.55 -1.97
N GLY A 13 -10.43 -5.83 -1.58
CA GLY A 13 -11.60 -6.70 -1.55
C GLY A 13 -12.47 -6.50 -0.30
N PRO A 14 -13.71 -7.03 -0.32
CA PRO A 14 -14.66 -6.87 0.77
C PRO A 14 -14.30 -7.67 2.03
N GLU A 15 -13.55 -8.76 1.90
CA GLU A 15 -13.18 -9.63 3.03
C GLU A 15 -12.07 -8.99 3.88
N VAL A 16 -12.41 -8.63 5.12
CA VAL A 16 -11.49 -8.00 6.08
C VAL A 16 -10.73 -9.08 6.85
N LEU A 17 -9.40 -8.92 6.94
CA LEU A 17 -8.53 -9.83 7.67
C LEU A 17 -7.96 -9.15 8.92
N LYS A 18 -7.68 -9.94 9.95
CA LYS A 18 -7.08 -9.43 11.19
C LYS A 18 -5.56 -9.36 11.03
N ILE A 19 -5.00 -8.19 11.36
CA ILE A 19 -3.55 -8.02 11.52
C ILE A 19 -3.17 -7.92 12.98
N GLN A 20 -2.07 -8.57 13.37
CA GLN A 20 -1.41 -8.37 14.64
C GLN A 20 -0.01 -7.83 14.35
N ALA A 21 0.20 -6.54 14.64
CA ALA A 21 1.47 -5.88 14.44
C ALA A 21 2.09 -5.55 15.79
N VAL A 22 3.32 -6.01 16.01
CA VAL A 22 4.13 -5.66 17.17
C VAL A 22 5.10 -4.56 16.75
N SER A 23 5.20 -3.49 17.54
CA SER A 23 6.16 -2.41 17.32
C SER A 23 7.24 -2.49 18.39
N ASP A 24 8.50 -2.61 17.96
CA ASP A 24 9.66 -2.74 18.84
C ASP A 24 9.88 -1.54 19.79
N MET A 25 9.21 -0.41 19.56
CA MET A 25 9.49 0.88 20.24
C MET A 25 8.24 1.57 20.83
N GLY A 26 7.10 0.89 20.96
CA GLY A 26 5.85 1.53 21.43
C GLY A 26 5.30 2.61 20.46
N GLN A 27 5.91 2.79 19.29
CA GLN A 27 5.55 3.74 18.23
C GLN A 27 4.38 3.26 17.34
N SER A 28 3.75 2.14 17.73
CA SER A 28 2.59 1.52 17.06
C SER A 28 1.49 2.52 16.67
N LYS A 29 1.29 3.62 17.42
CA LYS A 29 0.22 4.59 17.12
C LYS A 29 0.37 5.32 15.78
N ARG A 30 1.58 5.45 15.24
CA ARG A 30 1.87 6.29 14.05
C ARG A 30 2.05 5.50 12.76
N VAL A 31 2.24 4.18 12.82
CA VAL A 31 2.16 3.31 11.64
C VAL A 31 0.89 2.48 11.77
N ARG A 32 -0.06 2.68 10.86
CA ARG A 32 -1.34 1.98 10.85
C ARG A 32 -1.38 1.02 9.68
N MET A 33 -1.87 -0.18 9.92
CA MET A 33 -1.95 -1.23 8.91
C MET A 33 -3.31 -1.91 8.99
N TYR A 34 -3.84 -2.25 7.82
CA TYR A 34 -5.12 -2.91 7.63
C TYR A 34 -4.93 -3.97 6.55
N LEU A 35 -5.55 -5.13 6.72
CA LEU A 35 -5.36 -6.28 5.84
C LEU A 35 -6.71 -6.74 5.31
N HIS A 36 -6.78 -6.99 4.01
CA HIS A 36 -7.96 -7.50 3.33
C HIS A 36 -7.54 -8.56 2.31
N CYS A 37 -8.50 -9.35 1.83
CA CYS A 37 -8.32 -10.02 0.55
C CYS A 37 -8.15 -8.98 -0.57
N ALA A 38 -7.35 -9.30 -1.58
CA ALA A 38 -7.21 -8.44 -2.75
C ALA A 38 -8.50 -8.50 -3.59
N ASN A 39 -8.79 -7.42 -4.33
CA ASN A 39 -9.94 -7.38 -5.23
C ASN A 39 -9.77 -8.43 -6.34
N LYS A 40 -10.66 -9.42 -6.37
CA LYS A 40 -10.66 -10.55 -7.32
C LYS A 40 -10.83 -10.15 -8.79
N LYS A 41 -11.25 -8.91 -9.08
CA LYS A 41 -11.27 -8.37 -10.45
C LYS A 41 -9.87 -7.96 -10.94
N SER A 42 -8.96 -7.66 -10.01
CA SER A 42 -7.62 -7.14 -10.31
C SER A 42 -6.53 -8.19 -10.05
N TYR A 43 -6.76 -9.14 -9.15
CA TYR A 43 -5.78 -10.15 -8.73
C TYR A 43 -6.39 -11.54 -8.62
N SER A 44 -5.52 -12.56 -8.67
CA SER A 44 -5.89 -13.97 -8.48
C SER A 44 -6.44 -14.25 -7.08
N SER A 45 -7.23 -15.33 -6.96
CA SER A 45 -7.71 -15.84 -5.67
C SER A 45 -6.53 -16.13 -4.74
N GLY A 46 -6.74 -15.97 -3.44
CA GLY A 46 -5.71 -16.19 -2.43
C GLY A 46 -4.76 -15.02 -2.19
N ALA A 47 -4.80 -13.96 -3.02
CA ALA A 47 -3.99 -12.76 -2.85
C ALA A 47 -4.55 -11.85 -1.73
N VAL A 48 -3.67 -11.18 -1.00
CA VAL A 48 -4.02 -10.26 0.09
C VAL A 48 -3.43 -8.88 -0.13
N VAL A 49 -4.11 -7.84 0.34
CA VAL A 49 -3.62 -6.46 0.27
C VAL A 49 -3.46 -5.87 1.66
N LEU A 50 -2.23 -5.43 1.95
CA LEU A 50 -1.86 -4.70 3.15
C LEU A 50 -1.91 -3.20 2.86
N MET A 51 -2.95 -2.53 3.33
CA MET A 51 -3.03 -1.06 3.33
C MET A 51 -2.27 -0.52 4.54
N SER A 52 -1.27 0.30 4.31
CA SER A 52 -0.37 0.81 5.34
C SER A 52 -0.26 2.32 5.28
N MET A 53 -0.17 2.98 6.44
CA MET A 53 -0.02 4.43 6.55
C MET A 53 1.05 4.76 7.58
N ASN A 54 2.02 5.58 7.20
CA ASN A 54 3.07 6.05 8.09
C ASN A 54 2.94 7.54 8.34
N LEU A 55 2.58 7.90 9.58
CA LEU A 55 2.46 9.27 10.05
C LEU A 55 3.75 9.79 10.70
N ASN A 56 4.84 9.01 10.65
CA ASN A 56 6.14 9.44 11.17
C ASN A 56 6.93 10.25 10.14
N LYS A 57 7.85 11.07 10.67
CA LYS A 57 8.86 11.81 9.89
C LYS A 57 9.95 10.91 9.29
N LYS A 58 10.01 9.64 9.72
CA LYS A 58 10.99 8.65 9.28
C LYS A 58 10.29 7.51 8.56
N ALA A 59 10.98 6.90 7.60
CA ALA A 59 10.51 5.68 6.96
C ALA A 59 10.36 4.56 8.01
N ALA A 60 9.32 3.76 7.86
CA ALA A 60 9.09 2.57 8.65
C ALA A 60 9.54 1.33 7.87
N ARG A 61 10.15 0.39 8.59
CA ARG A 61 10.48 -0.94 8.06
C ARG A 61 9.46 -1.93 8.61
N ILE A 62 8.65 -2.50 7.74
CA ILE A 62 7.61 -3.47 8.10
C ILE A 62 8.22 -4.85 7.94
N SER A 63 8.29 -5.63 9.02
CA SER A 63 8.70 -7.03 8.97
C SER A 63 7.55 -7.90 8.50
N VAL A 64 7.80 -8.73 7.49
CA VAL A 64 6.84 -9.60 6.85
C VAL A 64 6.97 -11.01 7.44
N PRO A 65 5.86 -11.68 7.82
CA PRO A 65 5.91 -13.05 8.33
C PRO A 65 6.53 -14.01 7.32
N ALA A 66 7.24 -15.03 7.82
CA ALA A 66 7.89 -16.04 6.97
C ALA A 66 6.92 -16.65 5.94
N LEU A 67 5.67 -16.89 6.35
CA LEU A 67 4.59 -17.45 5.52
C LEU A 67 4.38 -16.71 4.19
N VAL A 68 4.57 -15.38 4.16
CA VAL A 68 4.29 -14.55 2.97
C VAL A 68 5.54 -13.82 2.47
N SER A 69 6.67 -13.94 3.16
CA SER A 69 7.95 -13.35 2.76
C SER A 69 8.52 -13.91 1.44
N GLY A 70 8.04 -15.08 1.01
CA GLY A 70 8.35 -15.68 -0.29
C GLY A 70 7.50 -15.15 -1.46
N SER A 71 6.45 -14.38 -1.18
CA SER A 71 5.55 -13.83 -2.18
C SER A 71 6.19 -12.66 -2.91
N THR A 72 5.92 -12.56 -4.22
CA THR A 72 6.08 -11.30 -4.92
C THR A 72 5.05 -10.28 -4.41
N VAL A 73 5.41 -9.00 -4.44
CA VAL A 73 4.54 -7.92 -3.93
C VAL A 73 4.38 -6.85 -4.98
N ASP A 74 3.14 -6.52 -5.33
CA ASP A 74 2.85 -5.34 -6.13
C ASP A 74 2.61 -4.13 -5.22
N ALA A 75 3.48 -3.12 -5.32
CA ALA A 75 3.51 -1.98 -4.41
C ALA A 75 2.95 -0.70 -5.04
N PHE A 76 2.02 -0.06 -4.34
CA PHE A 76 1.40 1.20 -4.72
C PHE A 76 1.61 2.22 -3.61
N VAL A 77 2.69 3.00 -3.69
CA VAL A 77 3.07 3.97 -2.66
C VAL A 77 2.62 5.36 -3.07
N LEU A 78 1.69 5.93 -2.30
CA LEU A 78 1.23 7.30 -2.42
C LEU A 78 2.03 8.23 -1.51
N GLN A 79 2.57 9.27 -2.12
CA GLN A 79 3.29 10.34 -1.43
C GLN A 79 2.85 11.69 -2.00
N SER A 80 3.02 12.75 -1.22
CA SER A 80 2.95 14.11 -1.77
C SER A 80 3.98 14.30 -2.90
N ASP A 81 3.70 15.22 -3.81
CA ASP A 81 4.67 15.67 -4.80
C ASP A 81 5.85 16.44 -4.17
N THR A 82 5.65 16.98 -2.96
CA THR A 82 6.59 17.76 -2.18
C THR A 82 7.12 16.93 -0.99
N VAL A 83 8.40 17.10 -0.67
CA VAL A 83 9.08 16.31 0.38
C VAL A 83 8.81 16.90 1.77
N GLY A 84 8.63 16.03 2.76
CA GLY A 84 8.52 16.43 4.17
C GLY A 84 7.08 16.78 4.58
N GLU A 85 6.97 17.45 5.72
CA GLU A 85 5.67 17.74 6.36
C GLU A 85 4.84 18.76 5.57
N GLU A 86 5.48 19.75 4.95
CA GLU A 86 4.81 20.72 4.06
C GLU A 86 4.09 20.04 2.89
N GLY A 87 4.60 18.88 2.44
CA GLY A 87 3.96 18.11 1.38
C GLY A 87 2.56 17.60 1.75
N LEU A 88 2.22 17.48 3.04
CA LEU A 88 0.88 17.07 3.47
C LEU A 88 -0.22 18.05 3.05
N HIS A 89 0.13 19.30 2.72
CA HIS A 89 -0.80 20.31 2.22
C HIS A 89 -0.88 20.36 0.69
N SER A 90 -0.10 19.56 -0.01
CA SER A 90 -0.12 19.51 -1.48
C SER A 90 -1.47 19.04 -2.01
N ARG A 91 -1.85 19.58 -3.16
CA ARG A 91 -3.01 19.12 -3.94
C ARG A 91 -2.65 18.04 -4.95
N PHE A 92 -1.35 17.72 -5.09
CA PHE A 92 -0.85 16.70 -5.99
C PHE A 92 -0.33 15.50 -5.20
N VAL A 93 -0.54 14.32 -5.77
CA VAL A 93 -0.08 13.06 -5.22
C VAL A 93 0.72 12.30 -6.27
N LYS A 94 1.81 11.68 -5.84
CA LYS A 94 2.62 10.76 -6.63
C LYS A 94 2.23 9.33 -6.29
N LEU A 95 2.07 8.50 -7.31
CA LEU A 95 2.07 7.05 -7.20
C LEU A 95 3.44 6.55 -7.63
N ASN A 96 4.17 5.90 -6.72
CA ASN A 96 5.49 5.33 -6.99
C ASN A 96 6.47 6.36 -7.61
N GLY A 97 6.38 7.62 -7.17
CA GLY A 97 7.21 8.73 -7.64
C GLY A 97 6.64 9.53 -8.83
N VAL A 98 5.58 9.07 -9.49
CA VAL A 98 4.97 9.73 -10.66
C VAL A 98 3.69 10.46 -10.26
N VAL A 99 3.57 11.75 -10.60
CA VAL A 99 2.37 12.55 -10.28
C VAL A 99 1.15 11.99 -11.00
N LEU A 100 0.09 11.70 -10.24
CA LEU A 100 -1.19 11.28 -10.77
C LEU A 100 -2.01 12.48 -11.22
N LYS A 101 -2.42 12.44 -12.48
CA LYS A 101 -3.35 13.36 -13.11
C LYS A 101 -4.19 12.58 -14.12
N MET A 102 -5.39 13.08 -14.40
CA MET A 102 -6.16 12.61 -15.54
C MET A 102 -5.34 12.75 -16.82
N VAL A 103 -5.49 11.80 -17.75
CA VAL A 103 -4.82 11.89 -19.07
C VAL A 103 -5.48 12.99 -19.90
N ASP A 104 -6.81 13.04 -19.83
CA ASP A 104 -7.73 14.02 -20.41
C ASP A 104 -9.01 14.06 -19.56
N GLU A 105 -10.06 14.78 -19.96
CA GLU A 105 -11.29 14.95 -19.17
C GLU A 105 -12.06 13.64 -18.90
N GLU A 106 -11.81 12.57 -19.66
CA GLU A 106 -12.59 11.33 -19.61
C GLU A 106 -11.76 10.10 -19.20
N THR A 107 -10.43 10.22 -19.22
CA THR A 107 -9.52 9.08 -19.10
C THR A 107 -8.70 9.11 -17.81
N LEU A 108 -8.92 8.11 -16.94
CA LEU A 108 -8.07 7.85 -15.79
C LEU A 108 -6.65 7.45 -16.24
N PRO A 109 -5.59 7.87 -15.52
CA PRO A 109 -4.24 7.40 -15.77
C PRO A 109 -4.12 5.91 -15.44
N ASP A 110 -3.10 5.29 -16.01
CA ASP A 110 -2.75 3.93 -15.66
C ASP A 110 -2.19 3.86 -14.23
N LEU A 111 -2.91 3.16 -13.36
CA LEU A 111 -2.53 2.94 -11.97
C LEU A 111 -1.79 1.60 -11.88
N LYS A 112 -0.48 1.65 -12.11
CA LYS A 112 0.45 0.51 -12.03
C LYS A 112 1.24 0.49 -10.74
N GLY A 113 1.34 -0.68 -10.14
CA GLY A 113 2.23 -0.93 -9.03
C GLY A 113 3.66 -1.19 -9.49
N VAL A 114 4.56 -1.22 -8.53
CA VAL A 114 5.94 -1.67 -8.73
C VAL A 114 6.07 -3.08 -8.17
N CYS A 115 6.44 -4.03 -9.02
CA CYS A 115 6.71 -5.39 -8.59
C CYS A 115 8.01 -5.43 -7.76
N LEU A 116 7.86 -5.77 -6.49
CA LEU A 116 8.95 -5.99 -5.55
C LEU A 116 9.23 -7.49 -5.44
N PRO A 117 10.51 -7.89 -5.41
CA PRO A 117 10.87 -9.29 -5.21
C PRO A 117 10.53 -9.75 -3.79
N PRO A 118 10.46 -11.08 -3.56
CA PRO A 118 10.30 -11.65 -2.23
C PRO A 118 11.28 -11.06 -1.22
N SER A 119 10.75 -10.62 -0.08
CA SER A 119 11.53 -9.93 0.95
C SER A 119 10.94 -10.16 2.33
N LYS A 120 11.82 -10.22 3.33
CA LYS A 120 11.43 -10.23 4.75
C LYS A 120 10.95 -8.86 5.24
N HIS A 121 11.17 -7.81 4.46
CA HIS A 121 10.81 -6.45 4.86
C HIS A 121 10.26 -5.62 3.72
N LEU A 122 9.28 -4.79 4.04
CA LEU A 122 8.78 -3.72 3.20
C LEU A 122 9.21 -2.37 3.76
N LEU A 123 9.51 -1.43 2.88
CA LEU A 123 9.79 -0.05 3.25
C LEU A 123 8.54 0.80 3.02
N LEU A 124 8.13 1.52 4.05
CA LEU A 124 7.04 2.48 3.99
C LEU A 124 7.61 3.89 4.27
N PRO A 125 7.69 4.76 3.25
CA PRO A 125 8.27 6.10 3.41
C PRO A 125 7.62 6.93 4.53
N ALA A 126 8.32 7.97 4.97
CA ALA A 126 7.74 8.97 5.88
C ALA A 126 6.50 9.61 5.24
N TYR A 127 5.49 9.94 6.05
CA TYR A 127 4.28 10.65 5.61
C TYR A 127 3.64 10.08 4.33
N SER A 128 3.46 8.76 4.30
CA SER A 128 2.99 8.04 3.10
C SER A 128 1.84 7.07 3.42
N LEU A 129 1.09 6.73 2.38
CA LEU A 129 0.13 5.64 2.37
C LEU A 129 0.52 4.66 1.27
N ALA A 130 0.48 3.37 1.55
CA ALA A 130 0.80 2.35 0.56
C ALA A 130 -0.23 1.22 0.55
N PHE A 131 -0.39 0.60 -0.61
CA PHE A 131 -1.02 -0.70 -0.76
C PHE A 131 0.07 -1.68 -1.22
N PHE A 132 0.27 -2.75 -0.45
CA PHE A 132 1.16 -3.85 -0.83
C PHE A 132 0.30 -5.08 -1.08
N VAL A 133 0.20 -5.50 -2.35
CA VAL A 133 -0.55 -6.69 -2.73
C VAL A 133 0.40 -7.86 -2.79
N PHE A 134 0.23 -8.83 -1.90
CA PHE A 134 1.00 -10.08 -1.93
C PHE A 134 0.29 -11.05 -2.86
N LEU A 135 0.96 -11.43 -3.96
CA LEU A 135 0.36 -12.17 -5.06
C LEU A 135 0.23 -13.67 -4.77
N ASP A 136 1.18 -14.23 -4.02
CA ASP A 136 1.41 -15.67 -3.92
C ASP A 136 1.09 -16.23 -2.52
N THR A 137 0.11 -15.65 -1.82
CA THR A 137 -0.17 -16.00 -0.42
C THR A 137 -1.05 -17.23 -0.22
N GLN A 138 -1.80 -17.65 -1.25
CA GLN A 138 -2.74 -18.78 -1.19
C GLN A 138 -3.63 -18.76 0.07
N ALA A 139 -4.02 -17.57 0.52
CA ALA A 139 -4.77 -17.39 1.75
C ALA A 139 -6.18 -17.94 1.54
N THR A 140 -6.56 -19.05 2.18
CA THR A 140 -7.81 -19.78 1.92
C THR A 140 -9.11 -19.01 2.18
N ALA A 141 -9.04 -17.93 2.97
CA ALA A 141 -10.15 -17.00 3.16
C ALA A 141 -10.38 -16.08 1.94
N CYS A 142 -9.41 -16.07 1.01
CA CYS A 142 -9.35 -15.37 -0.26
C CYS A 142 -9.22 -16.41 -1.40
#